data_AF-A0A969MKH2-F1
#
_entry.id   AF-A0A969MKH2-F1
#
_cell.length_a   1.000
_cell.length_b   1.000
_cell.length_c   1.000
_cell.angle_alpha   90.00
_cell.angle_beta   90.00
_cell.angle_gamma   90.00
#
_symmetry.space_group_name_H-M   'P 1'
#
loop_
_entity.id
_entity.type
_entity.pdbx_description
1 polymer ?
#
loop_
_entity_poly.entity_id
_entity_poly.type
_entity_poly.pdbx_seq_one_letter_code
_entity_poly.pdbx_strand_id
1 'polypeptide(L)'
;MTHYQLPIPYEFSSVEVKELTRRIDGVFLPKPQFPEEPIYFVEVQFQPDEDLYWRIITEAGVYLNQYKPNRTCQGVVLWAKRSFDRGVPLAYQALFAAGYIRIIYLDEIDDAPNSSIGLGIIKLVVAPENQAVQQARSLIESVKQADAANRSNLLELVERMLVYKFSSYSRQELEAMFGLSEWKQTRFYQEVREETRQELKEEIKEETRLETKLETIPSLLKVGLSVEQIAQALELNVEMVQQVVNKQNEK
;
A
#
# COMPACT_ATOMS: atom_id res chain seq x y z
N MET A 1 -36.67 -13.94 1.22
CA MET A 1 -36.37 -12.58 1.70
C MET A 1 -35.30 -11.99 0.80
N THR A 2 -35.72 -11.19 -0.17
CA THR A 2 -34.84 -10.56 -1.17
C THR A 2 -33.96 -9.52 -0.49
N HIS A 3 -32.66 -9.76 -0.42
CA HIS A 3 -31.69 -8.78 0.05
C HIS A 3 -31.55 -7.70 -1.03
N TYR A 4 -32.26 -6.58 -0.88
CA TYR A 4 -31.98 -5.40 -1.67
C TYR A 4 -30.69 -4.78 -1.13
N GLN A 5 -29.58 -5.02 -1.82
CA GLN A 5 -28.37 -4.22 -1.67
C GLN A 5 -28.72 -2.81 -2.14
N LEU A 6 -28.91 -1.87 -1.19
CA LEU A 6 -29.12 -0.47 -1.53
C LEU A 6 -27.90 0.00 -2.37
N PRO A 7 -28.12 0.67 -3.50
CA PRO A 7 -27.03 1.13 -4.34
C PRO A 7 -26.15 2.09 -3.55
N ILE A 8 -24.83 1.87 -3.59
CA ILE A 8 -23.86 2.79 -2.99
C ILE A 8 -24.08 4.17 -3.63
N PRO A 9 -24.43 5.21 -2.86
CA PRO A 9 -24.87 6.49 -3.42
C PRO A 9 -23.72 7.31 -4.01
N TYR A 10 -22.48 6.88 -3.79
CA TYR A 10 -21.26 7.58 -4.18
C TYR A 10 -20.41 6.81 -5.19
N GLU A 11 -19.59 7.56 -5.90
CA GLU A 11 -18.50 7.08 -6.74
C GLU A 11 -17.21 7.75 -6.28
N PHE A 12 -16.17 6.94 -6.07
CA PHE A 12 -14.82 7.44 -5.77
C PHE A 12 -14.17 7.95 -7.06
N SER A 13 -13.62 9.15 -7.00
CA SER A 13 -13.01 9.81 -8.15
C SER A 13 -11.71 10.49 -7.73
N SER A 14 -10.72 10.43 -8.62
CA SER A 14 -9.52 11.24 -8.53
C SER A 14 -9.62 12.33 -9.60
N VAL A 15 -9.66 13.58 -9.15
CA VAL A 15 -10.01 14.72 -10.00
C VAL A 15 -8.77 15.56 -10.29
N GLU A 16 -8.47 15.76 -11.57
CA GLU A 16 -7.40 16.66 -12.01
C GLU A 16 -7.82 18.12 -11.87
N VAL A 17 -7.03 18.88 -11.13
CA VAL A 17 -7.21 20.33 -11.01
C VAL A 17 -6.11 21.05 -11.78
N LYS A 18 -6.52 21.93 -12.68
CA LYS A 18 -5.62 22.66 -13.59
C LYS A 18 -4.74 23.68 -12.85
N GLU A 19 -5.21 24.24 -11.73
CA GLU A 19 -4.48 25.30 -10.99
C GLU A 19 -3.26 24.79 -10.21
N LEU A 20 -3.13 23.48 -9.96
CA LEU A 20 -2.03 22.93 -9.16
C LEU A 20 -1.15 21.90 -9.90
N THR A 21 -1.48 21.49 -11.13
CA THR A 21 -0.93 20.26 -11.75
C THR A 21 -1.00 19.07 -10.77
N ARG A 22 -2.03 19.06 -9.91
CA ARG A 22 -2.22 18.06 -8.84
C ARG A 22 -3.58 17.41 -9.00
N ARG A 23 -3.62 16.13 -8.68
CA ARG A 23 -4.83 15.33 -8.57
C ARG A 23 -5.28 15.36 -7.11
N ILE A 24 -6.58 15.54 -6.91
CA ILE A 24 -7.21 15.33 -5.61
C ILE A 24 -7.73 13.90 -5.65
N ASP A 25 -7.08 12.99 -4.93
CA ASP A 25 -7.39 11.57 -5.01
C ASP A 25 -8.60 11.18 -4.14
N GLY A 26 -8.92 11.95 -3.10
CA GLY A 26 -9.95 11.63 -2.12
C GLY A 26 -11.36 12.17 -2.40
N VAL A 27 -11.81 12.30 -3.66
CA VAL A 27 -13.11 12.93 -3.95
C VAL A 27 -14.20 11.89 -4.13
N PHE A 28 -15.26 11.96 -3.31
CA PHE A 28 -16.46 11.14 -3.49
C PHE A 28 -17.59 12.00 -4.03
N LEU A 29 -18.04 11.65 -5.23
CA LEU A 29 -19.12 12.33 -5.92
C LEU A 29 -20.41 11.53 -5.76
N PRO A 30 -21.51 12.16 -5.34
CA PRO A 30 -22.79 11.46 -5.30
C PRO A 30 -23.27 11.20 -6.73
N LYS A 31 -23.84 10.02 -6.94
CA LYS A 31 -24.41 9.64 -8.23
C LYS A 31 -25.54 10.59 -8.60
N PRO A 32 -25.85 10.77 -9.90
CA PRO A 32 -26.91 11.69 -10.35
C PRO A 32 -28.29 11.44 -9.70
N GLN A 33 -28.52 10.23 -9.21
CA GLN A 33 -29.74 9.78 -8.54
C GLN A 33 -29.90 10.34 -7.11
N PHE A 34 -28.83 10.91 -6.54
CA PHE A 34 -28.77 11.45 -5.18
C PHE A 34 -28.31 12.91 -5.19
N PRO A 35 -29.13 13.85 -5.72
CA PRO A 35 -28.71 15.24 -5.93
C PRO A 35 -28.52 16.03 -4.64
N GLU A 36 -29.16 15.62 -3.54
CA GLU A 36 -29.11 16.27 -2.23
C GLU A 36 -27.88 15.86 -1.39
N GLU A 37 -27.17 14.82 -1.81
CA GLU A 37 -25.99 14.32 -1.09
C GLU A 37 -24.78 15.26 -1.29
N PRO A 38 -23.98 15.49 -0.25
CA PRO A 38 -22.81 16.38 -0.35
C PRO A 38 -21.68 15.72 -1.16
N ILE A 39 -20.76 16.54 -1.66
CA ILE A 39 -19.44 16.06 -2.12
C ILE A 39 -18.58 15.79 -0.88
N TYR A 40 -17.89 14.65 -0.82
CA TYR A 40 -16.89 14.41 0.22
C TYR A 40 -15.47 14.55 -0.30
N PHE A 41 -14.66 15.29 0.45
CA PHE A 41 -13.20 15.28 0.31
C PHE A 41 -12.64 14.47 1.47
N VAL A 42 -11.99 13.36 1.18
CA VAL A 42 -11.59 12.37 2.19
C VAL A 42 -10.08 12.26 2.22
N GLU A 43 -9.51 12.47 3.41
CA GLU A 43 -8.08 12.28 3.67
C GLU A 43 -7.88 11.21 4.74
N VAL A 44 -6.93 10.31 4.52
CA VAL A 44 -6.59 9.24 5.47
C VAL A 44 -5.15 9.40 5.92
N GLN A 45 -4.91 9.46 7.23
CA GLN A 45 -3.58 9.70 7.78
C GLN A 45 -3.15 8.65 8.80
N PHE A 46 -2.00 8.03 8.54
CA PHE A 46 -1.38 6.99 9.38
C PHE A 46 -0.19 7.49 10.21
N GLN A 47 0.11 8.79 10.14
CA GLN A 47 1.18 9.45 10.87
C GLN A 47 0.75 10.89 11.19
N PRO A 48 1.35 11.56 12.19
CA PRO A 48 1.09 12.97 12.43
C PRO A 48 1.37 13.82 11.18
N ASP A 49 0.48 14.75 10.89
CA ASP A 49 0.58 15.70 9.78
C ASP A 49 0.03 17.06 10.24
N GLU A 50 0.93 18.04 10.40
CA GLU A 50 0.57 19.38 10.86
C GLU A 50 -0.11 20.22 9.76
N ASP A 51 0.10 19.84 8.50
CA ASP A 51 -0.39 20.58 7.34
C ASP A 51 -1.70 20.02 6.76
N LEU A 52 -2.17 18.88 7.29
CA LEU A 52 -3.34 18.17 6.79
C LEU A 52 -4.57 19.05 6.56
N TYR A 53 -4.96 19.82 7.59
CA TYR A 53 -6.17 20.65 7.53
C TYR A 53 -6.01 21.79 6.54
N TRP A 54 -4.82 22.38 6.44
CA TRP A 54 -4.51 23.40 5.43
C TRP A 54 -4.63 22.81 4.02
N ARG A 55 -4.07 21.61 3.82
CA ARG A 55 -4.11 20.91 2.53
C ARG A 55 -5.55 20.57 2.10
N ILE A 56 -6.31 19.83 2.91
CA ILE A 56 -7.65 19.35 2.52
C ILE A 56 -8.62 20.51 2.24
N ILE A 57 -8.54 21.60 3.01
CA ILE A 57 -9.40 22.77 2.82
C ILE A 57 -8.99 23.54 1.55
N THR A 58 -7.69 23.65 1.29
CA THR A 58 -7.18 24.26 0.06
C THR A 58 -7.63 23.47 -1.17
N GLU A 59 -7.48 22.15 -1.14
CA GLU A 59 -7.90 21.26 -2.22
C GLU A 59 -9.41 21.33 -2.47
N ALA A 60 -10.21 21.31 -1.40
CA ALA A 60 -11.65 21.48 -1.50
C ALA A 60 -12.01 22.85 -2.11
N GLY A 61 -11.38 23.94 -1.64
CA GLY A 61 -11.62 25.29 -2.16
C GLY A 61 -11.26 25.42 -3.65
N VAL A 62 -10.13 24.83 -4.05
CA VAL A 62 -9.67 24.77 -5.43
C VAL A 62 -10.65 24.00 -6.32
N TYR A 63 -11.14 22.83 -5.86
CA TYR A 63 -12.19 22.09 -6.57
C TYR A 63 -13.47 22.92 -6.74
N LEU A 64 -13.96 23.53 -5.66
CA LEU A 64 -15.19 24.33 -5.68
C LEU A 64 -15.07 25.54 -6.61
N ASN A 65 -13.90 26.18 -6.65
CA ASN A 65 -13.63 27.30 -7.55
C ASN A 65 -13.67 26.86 -9.03
N GLN A 66 -13.07 25.70 -9.34
CA GLN A 66 -13.01 25.17 -10.71
C GLN A 66 -14.38 24.69 -11.20
N TYR A 67 -15.11 23.91 -10.39
CA TYR A 67 -16.32 23.20 -10.83
C TYR A 67 -17.63 23.88 -10.44
N LYS A 68 -17.62 24.77 -9.44
CA LYS A 68 -18.77 25.55 -8.95
C LYS A 68 -20.05 24.72 -8.80
N PRO A 69 -19.99 23.59 -8.06
CA PRO A 69 -21.13 22.68 -7.98
C PRO A 69 -22.29 23.31 -7.20
N ASN A 70 -23.51 23.08 -7.64
CA ASN A 70 -24.72 23.52 -6.92
C ASN A 70 -25.15 22.47 -5.88
N ARG A 71 -24.29 22.22 -4.89
CA ARG A 71 -24.53 21.31 -3.75
C ARG A 71 -23.56 21.58 -2.62
N THR A 72 -23.83 21.01 -1.45
CA THR A 72 -22.96 21.10 -0.28
C THR A 72 -21.73 20.20 -0.42
N CYS A 73 -20.72 20.44 0.41
CA CYS A 73 -19.55 19.58 0.52
C CYS A 73 -19.09 19.45 1.97
N GLN A 74 -18.36 18.37 2.27
CA GLN A 74 -17.77 18.13 3.58
C GLN A 74 -16.39 17.49 3.42
N GLY A 75 -15.41 18.01 4.16
CA GLY A 75 -14.13 17.35 4.38
C GLY A 75 -14.28 16.26 5.44
N VAL A 76 -13.76 15.06 5.19
CA VAL A 76 -13.73 13.95 6.12
C VAL A 76 -12.28 13.54 6.32
N VAL A 77 -11.80 13.64 7.56
CA VAL A 77 -10.45 13.24 7.94
C VAL A 77 -10.54 11.95 8.73
N LEU A 78 -9.85 10.91 8.25
CA LEU A 78 -9.71 9.61 8.89
C LEU A 78 -8.32 9.53 9.50
N TRP A 79 -8.23 9.69 10.82
CA TRP A 79 -6.99 9.48 11.56
C TRP A 79 -6.88 8.03 11.98
N ALA A 80 -5.74 7.42 11.70
CA ALA A 80 -5.43 6.08 12.19
C ALA A 80 -5.46 5.99 13.71
N LYS A 81 -4.95 7.02 14.39
CA LYS A 81 -4.97 7.15 15.84
C LYS A 81 -5.34 8.57 16.27
N ARG A 82 -6.13 8.74 17.33
CA ARG A 82 -6.38 10.07 17.92
C ARG A 82 -5.09 10.80 18.25
N SER A 83 -4.07 10.09 18.72
CA SER A 83 -2.77 10.68 19.07
C SER A 83 -2.02 11.34 17.91
N PHE A 84 -2.41 11.08 16.66
CA PHE A 84 -1.81 11.72 15.49
C PHE A 84 -2.44 13.07 15.16
N ASP A 85 -3.67 13.30 15.61
CA ASP A 85 -4.39 14.53 15.40
C ASP A 85 -3.88 15.64 16.32
N ARG A 86 -3.34 16.71 15.75
CA ARG A 86 -2.89 17.91 16.48
C ARG A 86 -4.01 18.94 16.69
N GLY A 87 -5.20 18.66 16.16
CA GLY A 87 -6.39 19.49 16.25
C GLY A 87 -6.56 20.43 15.05
N VAL A 88 -7.80 20.83 14.81
CA VAL A 88 -8.14 21.77 13.74
C VAL A 88 -7.57 23.17 14.05
N PRO A 89 -6.81 23.79 13.13
CA PRO A 89 -6.29 25.14 13.31
C PRO A 89 -7.38 26.17 13.62
N LEU A 90 -7.04 27.21 14.41
CA LEU A 90 -7.98 28.26 14.80
C LEU A 90 -8.70 28.90 13.60
N ALA A 91 -7.97 29.08 12.49
CA ALA A 91 -8.50 29.64 11.24
C ALA A 91 -9.69 28.85 10.66
N TYR A 92 -9.81 27.56 11.00
CA TYR A 92 -10.82 26.65 10.46
C TYR A 92 -11.84 26.17 11.50
N GLN A 93 -11.79 26.69 12.73
CA GLN A 93 -12.71 26.32 13.80
C GLN A 93 -14.18 26.60 13.44
N ALA A 94 -14.46 27.69 12.73
CA ALA A 94 -15.81 27.99 12.27
C ALA A 94 -16.33 26.95 11.25
N LEU A 95 -15.46 26.47 10.35
CA LEU A 95 -15.81 25.43 9.38
C LEU A 95 -16.07 24.09 10.10
N PHE A 96 -15.22 23.74 11.07
CA PHE A 96 -15.40 22.55 11.89
C PHE A 96 -16.69 22.60 12.71
N ALA A 97 -16.96 23.71 13.41
CA ALA A 97 -18.16 23.89 14.21
C ALA A 97 -19.44 23.85 13.38
N ALA A 98 -19.40 24.34 12.13
CA ALA A 98 -20.50 24.27 11.18
C ALA A 98 -20.65 22.89 10.51
N GLY A 99 -19.77 21.93 10.81
CA GLY A 99 -19.83 20.57 10.28
C GLY A 99 -19.26 20.42 8.86
N TYR A 100 -18.54 21.40 8.33
CA TYR A 100 -17.85 21.26 7.04
C TYR A 100 -16.64 20.33 7.11
N ILE A 101 -16.10 20.08 8.30
CA ILE A 101 -15.01 19.15 8.55
C ILE A 101 -15.49 18.13 9.56
N ARG A 102 -15.43 16.85 9.18
CA ARG A 102 -15.73 15.71 10.05
C ARG A 102 -14.45 14.93 10.31
N ILE A 103 -14.19 14.62 11.57
CA ILE A 103 -13.01 13.85 11.97
C ILE A 103 -13.48 12.49 12.49
N ILE A 104 -12.84 11.43 12.01
CA ILE A 104 -13.10 10.04 12.40
C ILE A 104 -11.78 9.45 12.87
N TYR A 105 -11.76 8.92 14.09
CA TYR A 105 -10.60 8.24 14.68
C TYR A 105 -10.80 6.75 14.57
N LEU A 106 -9.99 6.08 13.75
CA LEU A 106 -10.15 4.66 13.42
C LEU A 106 -9.89 3.74 14.63
N ASP A 107 -9.02 4.17 15.55
CA ASP A 107 -8.72 3.49 16.82
C ASP A 107 -9.84 3.60 17.86
N GLU A 108 -10.86 4.42 17.62
CA GLU A 108 -12.00 4.65 18.54
C GLU A 108 -13.34 4.15 18.01
N ILE A 109 -13.35 3.57 16.81
CA ILE A 109 -14.58 3.01 16.25
C ILE A 109 -14.93 1.74 17.03
N ASP A 110 -16.11 1.68 17.65
CA ASP A 110 -16.57 0.49 18.37
C ASP A 110 -16.75 -0.71 17.44
N ASP A 111 -16.54 -1.92 17.98
CA ASP A 111 -16.92 -3.17 17.32
C ASP A 111 -18.43 -3.36 17.39
N ALA A 112 -19.15 -2.66 16.51
CA ALA A 112 -20.57 -2.91 16.34
C ALA A 112 -20.76 -4.33 15.75
N PRO A 113 -21.70 -5.14 16.26
CA PRO A 113 -21.94 -6.52 15.78
C PRO A 113 -22.31 -6.63 14.29
N ASN A 114 -22.60 -5.51 13.62
CA ASN A 114 -22.87 -5.42 12.18
C ASN A 114 -21.81 -4.57 11.43
N SER A 115 -20.59 -4.45 11.96
CA SER A 115 -19.51 -3.75 11.27
C SER A 115 -19.26 -4.37 9.89
N SER A 116 -19.17 -3.54 8.85
CA SER A 116 -18.87 -4.04 7.51
C SER A 116 -17.48 -4.68 7.46
N ILE A 117 -17.30 -5.67 6.58
CA ILE A 117 -15.99 -6.31 6.32
C ILE A 117 -14.93 -5.24 6.00
N GLY A 118 -15.30 -4.23 5.21
CA GLY A 118 -14.40 -3.12 4.88
C GLY A 118 -13.92 -2.34 6.11
N LEU A 119 -14.81 -2.09 7.08
CA LEU A 119 -14.43 -1.46 8.34
C LEU A 119 -13.49 -2.37 9.15
N GLY A 120 -13.73 -3.68 9.16
CA GLY A 120 -12.83 -4.66 9.78
C GLY A 120 -11.43 -4.64 9.19
N ILE A 121 -11.31 -4.51 7.85
CA ILE A 121 -10.02 -4.37 7.15
C ILE A 121 -9.31 -3.09 7.60
N ILE A 122 -10.02 -1.97 7.69
CA ILE A 122 -9.43 -0.68 8.13
C ILE A 122 -8.95 -0.78 9.58
N LYS A 123 -9.76 -1.36 10.47
CA LYS A 123 -9.41 -1.52 11.89
C LYS A 123 -8.19 -2.41 12.09
N LEU A 124 -8.01 -3.42 11.24
CA LEU A 124 -6.82 -4.27 11.27
C LEU A 124 -5.54 -3.44 11.14
N VAL A 125 -5.52 -2.40 10.30
CA VAL A 125 -4.33 -1.56 10.11
C VAL A 125 -3.93 -0.83 11.39
N VAL A 126 -4.89 -0.38 12.18
CA VAL A 126 -4.64 0.45 13.38
C VAL A 126 -4.55 -0.35 14.68
N ALA A 127 -5.06 -1.58 14.70
CA ALA A 127 -5.07 -2.44 15.88
C ALA A 127 -3.66 -2.74 16.42
N PRO A 128 -3.45 -2.85 17.74
CA PRO A 128 -2.22 -3.40 18.30
C PRO A 128 -1.96 -4.84 17.81
N GLU A 129 -0.69 -5.25 17.61
CA GLU A 129 -0.35 -6.56 17.04
C GLU A 129 -1.01 -7.75 17.77
N ASN A 130 -1.04 -7.70 19.11
CA ASN A 130 -1.65 -8.75 19.93
C ASN A 130 -3.16 -8.91 19.70
N GLN A 131 -3.87 -7.83 19.39
CA GLN A 131 -5.31 -7.83 19.06
C GLN A 131 -5.55 -8.11 17.58
N ALA A 132 -4.64 -7.63 16.72
CA ALA A 132 -4.72 -7.76 15.28
C ALA A 132 -4.77 -9.22 14.83
N VAL A 133 -4.11 -10.14 15.53
CA VAL A 133 -4.16 -11.57 15.19
C VAL A 133 -5.58 -12.13 15.30
N GLN A 134 -6.27 -11.86 16.43
CA GLN A 134 -7.65 -12.31 16.63
C GLN A 134 -8.61 -11.63 15.66
N GLN A 135 -8.44 -10.32 15.46
CA GLN A 135 -9.27 -9.54 14.56
C GLN A 135 -9.13 -10.03 13.10
N ALA A 136 -7.91 -10.29 12.65
CA ALA A 136 -7.66 -10.85 11.32
C ALA A 136 -8.34 -12.21 11.14
N ARG A 137 -8.23 -13.12 12.13
CA ARG A 137 -8.90 -14.43 12.06
C ARG A 137 -10.42 -14.29 11.94
N SER A 138 -11.04 -13.43 12.74
CA SER A 138 -12.48 -13.14 12.64
C SER A 138 -12.87 -12.54 11.30
N LEU A 139 -12.04 -11.64 10.77
CA LEU A 139 -12.26 -10.99 9.49
C LEU A 139 -12.15 -11.97 8.32
N ILE A 140 -11.17 -12.88 8.35
CA ILE A 140 -10.99 -13.93 7.35
C ILE A 140 -12.22 -14.83 7.31
N GLU A 141 -12.73 -15.27 8.46
CA GLU A 141 -13.96 -16.06 8.51
C GLU A 141 -15.18 -15.30 7.96
N SER A 142 -15.28 -14.00 8.27
CA SER A 142 -16.34 -13.14 7.71
C SER A 142 -16.23 -13.01 6.19
N VAL A 143 -15.02 -12.88 5.65
CA VAL A 143 -14.75 -12.84 4.20
C VAL A 143 -15.10 -14.16 3.52
N LYS A 144 -14.84 -15.30 4.16
CA LYS A 144 -15.21 -16.62 3.61
C LYS A 144 -16.72 -16.80 3.46
N GLN A 145 -17.49 -16.15 4.33
CA GLN A 145 -18.96 -16.17 4.30
C GLN A 145 -19.56 -15.14 3.33
N ALA A 146 -18.76 -14.24 2.76
CA ALA A 146 -19.21 -13.27 1.77
C ALA A 146 -19.46 -13.91 0.38
N ASP A 147 -20.20 -13.19 -0.46
CA ASP A 147 -20.50 -13.63 -1.82
C ASP A 147 -19.24 -13.95 -2.63
N ALA A 148 -19.29 -15.02 -3.43
CA ALA A 148 -18.14 -15.52 -4.20
C ALA A 148 -17.52 -14.46 -5.13
N ALA A 149 -18.33 -13.51 -5.64
CA ALA A 149 -17.87 -12.42 -6.49
C ALA A 149 -16.92 -11.45 -5.76
N ASN A 150 -17.13 -11.23 -4.46
CA ASN A 150 -16.35 -10.28 -3.65
C ASN A 150 -15.32 -10.95 -2.74
N ARG A 151 -15.48 -12.24 -2.44
CA ARG A 151 -14.61 -13.01 -1.53
C ARG A 151 -13.12 -12.92 -1.91
N SER A 152 -12.79 -13.10 -3.19
CA SER A 152 -11.40 -13.04 -3.65
C SER A 152 -10.77 -11.66 -3.45
N ASN A 153 -11.46 -10.61 -3.88
CA ASN A 153 -10.98 -9.23 -3.72
C ASN A 153 -10.85 -8.83 -2.24
N LEU A 154 -11.81 -9.22 -1.40
CA LEU A 154 -11.75 -8.93 0.04
C LEU A 154 -10.62 -9.69 0.73
N LEU A 155 -10.39 -10.94 0.35
CA LEU A 155 -9.29 -11.74 0.89
C LEU A 155 -7.93 -11.16 0.49
N GLU A 156 -7.80 -10.72 -0.76
CA GLU A 156 -6.60 -10.04 -1.27
C GLU A 156 -6.32 -8.73 -0.50
N LEU A 157 -7.37 -7.95 -0.18
CA LEU A 157 -7.22 -6.75 0.64
C LEU A 157 -6.77 -7.09 2.08
N VAL A 158 -7.36 -8.11 2.70
CA VAL A 158 -6.93 -8.59 4.03
C VAL A 158 -5.47 -9.02 4.01
N GLU A 159 -5.06 -9.79 3.00
CA GLU A 159 -3.68 -10.23 2.82
C GLU A 159 -2.72 -9.03 2.74
N ARG A 160 -3.03 -8.05 1.91
CA ARG A 160 -2.19 -6.85 1.76
C ARG A 160 -2.03 -6.08 3.07
N MET A 161 -3.12 -5.95 3.83
CA MET A 161 -3.08 -5.29 5.15
C MET A 161 -2.27 -6.09 6.17
N LEU A 162 -2.33 -7.43 6.14
CA LEU A 162 -1.55 -8.30 7.02
C LEU A 162 -0.05 -8.20 6.73
N VAL A 163 0.35 -8.24 5.45
CA VAL A 163 1.75 -8.06 5.05
C VAL A 163 2.28 -6.70 5.49
N TYR A 164 1.49 -5.64 5.31
CA TYR A 164 1.87 -4.30 5.75
C TYR A 164 2.02 -4.22 7.28
N LYS A 165 1.08 -4.79 8.03
CA LYS A 165 1.06 -4.73 9.48
C LYS A 165 2.15 -5.57 10.14
N PHE A 166 2.37 -6.77 9.64
CA PHE A 166 3.33 -7.74 10.15
C PHE A 166 4.56 -7.80 9.23
N SER A 167 5.12 -6.63 8.91
CA SER A 167 6.21 -6.50 7.92
C SER A 167 7.51 -7.20 8.34
N SER A 168 7.68 -7.50 9.63
CA SER A 168 8.79 -8.30 10.17
C SER A 168 8.62 -9.81 9.99
N TYR A 169 7.42 -10.27 9.61
CA TYR A 169 7.12 -11.68 9.42
C TYR A 169 7.22 -12.07 7.95
N SER A 170 7.81 -13.23 7.70
CA SER A 170 7.75 -13.86 6.39
C SER A 170 6.32 -14.29 6.06
N ARG A 171 6.04 -14.45 4.76
CA ARG A 171 4.73 -14.98 4.33
C ARG A 171 4.44 -16.35 4.91
N GLN A 172 5.44 -17.22 5.03
CA GLN A 172 5.25 -18.57 5.57
C GLN A 172 4.81 -18.53 7.03
N GLU A 173 5.34 -17.58 7.81
CA GLU A 173 4.92 -17.34 9.19
C GLU A 173 3.49 -16.79 9.25
N LEU A 174 3.13 -15.86 8.34
CA LEU A 174 1.77 -15.36 8.23
C LEU A 174 0.77 -16.47 7.81
N GLU A 175 1.14 -17.37 6.87
CA GLU A 175 0.33 -18.54 6.50
C GLU A 175 0.03 -19.40 7.71
N ALA A 176 1.07 -19.72 8.48
CA ALA A 176 0.96 -20.57 9.67
C ALA A 176 0.13 -19.89 10.77
N MET A 177 0.33 -18.58 10.96
CA MET A 177 -0.36 -17.80 12.00
C MET A 177 -1.85 -17.64 11.72
N PHE A 178 -2.25 -17.50 10.45
CA PHE A 178 -3.63 -17.22 10.06
C PHE A 178 -4.37 -18.38 9.40
N GLY A 179 -3.72 -19.51 9.12
CA GLY A 179 -4.34 -20.66 8.47
C GLY A 179 -4.81 -20.37 7.04
N LEU A 180 -4.09 -19.47 6.35
CA LEU A 180 -4.50 -18.88 5.09
C LEU A 180 -3.96 -19.64 3.87
N SER A 181 -4.32 -20.91 3.67
CA SER A 181 -3.87 -21.62 2.46
C SER A 181 -4.50 -21.07 1.17
N GLU A 182 -5.69 -20.47 1.26
CA GLU A 182 -6.45 -19.96 0.12
C GLU A 182 -5.81 -18.73 -0.53
N TRP A 183 -4.99 -17.97 0.20
CA TRP A 183 -4.42 -16.74 -0.32
C TRP A 183 -3.44 -16.95 -1.48
N LYS A 184 -2.95 -18.18 -1.70
CA LYS A 184 -2.06 -18.53 -2.84
C LYS A 184 -2.76 -18.35 -4.19
N GLN A 185 -4.08 -18.25 -4.16
CA GLN A 185 -4.94 -18.05 -5.31
C GLN A 185 -5.27 -16.57 -5.57
N THR A 186 -4.94 -15.66 -4.65
CA THR A 186 -5.13 -14.21 -4.88
C THR A 186 -4.15 -13.72 -5.94
N ARG A 187 -4.53 -12.65 -6.65
CA ARG A 187 -3.68 -12.06 -7.68
C ARG A 187 -2.43 -11.45 -7.06
N PHE A 188 -2.60 -10.67 -5.99
CA PHE A 188 -1.49 -10.12 -5.22
C PHE A 188 -0.46 -11.17 -4.80
N TYR A 189 -0.89 -12.34 -4.30
CA TYR A 189 0.06 -13.39 -3.93
C TYR A 189 0.86 -13.90 -5.13
N GLN A 190 0.19 -14.14 -6.27
CA GLN A 190 0.82 -14.64 -7.49
C GLN A 190 1.77 -13.63 -8.11
N GLU A 191 1.37 -12.36 -8.16
CA GLU A 191 2.15 -11.25 -8.68
C GLU A 191 3.46 -11.12 -7.91
N VAL A 192 3.40 -10.95 -6.59
CA VAL A 192 4.65 -10.76 -5.84
C VAL A 192 5.51 -12.03 -5.83
N ARG A 193 4.89 -13.23 -5.87
CA ARG A 193 5.67 -14.48 -6.01
C ARG A 193 6.42 -14.54 -7.34
N GLU A 194 5.81 -14.08 -8.42
CA GLU A 194 6.44 -14.07 -9.73
C GLU A 194 7.51 -12.98 -9.83
N GLU A 195 7.28 -11.79 -9.27
CA GLU A 195 8.30 -10.73 -9.12
C GLU A 195 9.53 -11.26 -8.37
N THR A 196 9.35 -11.84 -7.17
CA THR A 196 10.46 -12.42 -6.39
C THR A 196 11.20 -13.53 -7.17
N ARG A 197 10.48 -14.33 -7.98
CA ARG A 197 11.11 -15.35 -8.82
C ARG A 197 11.91 -14.74 -9.96
N GLN A 198 11.44 -13.64 -10.55
CA GLN A 198 12.14 -12.94 -11.63
C GLN A 198 13.41 -12.29 -11.10
N GLU A 199 13.32 -11.56 -9.99
CA GLU A 199 14.49 -10.97 -9.30
C GLU A 199 15.54 -12.04 -8.97
N LEU A 200 15.12 -13.16 -8.37
CA LEU A 200 16.05 -14.25 -8.05
C LEU A 200 16.69 -14.87 -9.31
N LYS A 201 15.96 -15.00 -10.41
CA LYS A 201 16.52 -15.50 -11.69
C LYS A 201 17.53 -14.52 -12.27
N GLU A 202 17.28 -13.23 -12.16
CA GLU A 202 18.20 -12.19 -12.63
C GLU A 202 19.48 -12.16 -11.78
N GLU A 203 19.35 -12.22 -10.46
CA GLU A 203 20.48 -12.33 -9.53
C GLU A 203 21.33 -13.57 -9.82
N ILE A 204 20.71 -14.76 -9.90
CA ILE A 204 21.44 -16.01 -10.21
C ILE A 204 22.12 -15.92 -11.57
N LYS A 205 21.47 -15.33 -12.58
CA LYS A 205 22.05 -15.19 -13.92
C LYS A 205 23.27 -14.26 -13.90
N GLU A 206 23.21 -13.15 -13.18
CA GLU A 206 24.34 -12.24 -13.04
C GLU A 206 25.47 -12.86 -12.21
N GLU A 207 25.15 -13.55 -11.12
CA GLU A 207 26.13 -14.28 -10.30
C GLU A 207 26.82 -15.37 -11.12
N THR A 208 26.05 -16.20 -11.84
CA THR A 208 26.60 -17.25 -12.72
C THR A 208 27.48 -16.64 -13.83
N ARG A 209 27.06 -15.52 -14.42
CA ARG A 209 27.85 -14.82 -15.45
C ARG A 209 29.16 -14.31 -14.88
N LEU A 210 29.13 -13.76 -13.67
CA LEU A 210 30.31 -13.27 -12.97
C LEU A 210 31.24 -14.44 -12.61
N GLU A 211 30.74 -15.51 -12.00
CA GLU A 211 31.51 -16.72 -11.67
C GLU A 211 32.18 -17.30 -12.91
N THR A 212 31.43 -17.46 -14.03
CA THR A 212 31.99 -17.97 -15.28
C THR A 212 33.13 -17.10 -15.80
N LYS A 213 32.98 -15.76 -15.74
CA LYS A 213 34.06 -14.83 -16.10
C LYS A 213 35.27 -15.04 -15.19
N LEU A 214 35.08 -15.12 -13.87
CA LEU A 214 36.18 -15.31 -12.91
C LEU A 214 36.90 -16.66 -13.10
N GLU A 215 36.18 -17.74 -13.40
CA GLU A 215 36.76 -19.07 -13.66
C GLU A 215 37.62 -19.15 -14.93
N THR A 216 37.41 -18.25 -15.90
CA THR A 216 38.23 -18.21 -17.13
C THR A 216 39.56 -17.48 -16.96
N ILE A 217 39.68 -16.59 -15.97
CA ILE A 217 40.89 -15.80 -15.69
C ILE A 217 42.18 -16.65 -15.65
N PRO A 218 42.23 -17.80 -14.95
CA PRO A 218 43.45 -18.61 -14.85
C PRO A 218 43.92 -19.17 -16.19
N SER A 219 42.97 -19.56 -17.04
CA SER A 219 43.26 -20.05 -18.39
C SER A 219 43.77 -18.93 -19.28
N LEU A 220 43.22 -17.72 -19.17
CA LEU A 220 43.66 -16.55 -19.93
C LEU A 220 45.07 -16.08 -19.51
N LEU A 221 45.38 -16.13 -18.21
CA LEU A 221 46.73 -15.88 -17.69
C LEU A 221 47.75 -16.89 -18.24
N LYS A 222 47.39 -18.18 -18.28
CA LYS A 222 48.25 -19.24 -18.85
C LYS A 222 48.57 -19.03 -20.33
N VAL A 223 47.68 -18.37 -21.07
CA VAL A 223 47.86 -18.03 -22.49
C VAL A 223 48.65 -16.72 -22.66
N GLY A 224 49.02 -16.05 -21.58
CA GLY A 224 49.95 -14.91 -21.58
C GLY A 224 49.29 -13.53 -21.62
N LEU A 225 47.98 -13.43 -21.37
CA LEU A 225 47.27 -12.15 -21.27
C LEU A 225 47.61 -11.43 -19.95
N SER A 226 47.76 -10.10 -19.98
CA SER A 226 47.96 -9.29 -18.77
C SER A 226 46.66 -9.12 -17.97
N VAL A 227 46.76 -8.75 -16.70
CA VAL A 227 45.60 -8.50 -15.81
C VAL A 227 44.68 -7.43 -16.40
N GLU A 228 45.25 -6.37 -16.98
CA GLU A 228 44.51 -5.27 -17.60
C GLU A 228 43.79 -5.73 -18.88
N GLN A 229 44.44 -6.58 -19.68
CA GLN A 229 43.84 -7.16 -20.90
C GLN A 229 42.69 -8.11 -20.56
N ILE A 230 42.82 -8.91 -19.50
CA ILE A 230 41.77 -9.81 -19.00
C ILE A 230 40.60 -9.02 -18.42
N ALA A 231 40.88 -7.99 -17.62
CA ALA A 231 39.87 -7.09 -17.08
C ALA A 231 39.06 -6.41 -18.20
N GLN A 232 39.74 -5.93 -19.24
CA GLN A 232 39.09 -5.34 -20.41
C GLN A 232 38.27 -6.38 -21.20
N ALA A 233 38.82 -7.56 -21.47
CA ALA A 233 38.15 -8.59 -22.28
C ALA A 233 36.93 -9.21 -21.58
N LEU A 234 36.97 -9.32 -20.25
CA LEU A 234 35.85 -9.86 -19.45
C LEU A 234 34.93 -8.76 -18.92
N GLU A 235 35.20 -7.49 -19.21
CA GLU A 235 34.48 -6.33 -18.67
C GLU A 235 34.40 -6.38 -17.13
N LEU A 236 35.51 -6.70 -16.49
CA LEU A 236 35.66 -6.77 -15.04
C LEU A 236 36.55 -5.63 -14.54
N ASN A 237 36.41 -5.28 -13.26
CA ASN A 237 37.37 -4.39 -12.61
C ASN A 237 38.74 -5.11 -12.48
N VAL A 238 39.82 -4.39 -12.80
CA VAL A 238 41.21 -4.82 -12.62
C VAL A 238 41.47 -5.37 -11.22
N GLU A 239 40.94 -4.72 -10.17
CA GLU A 239 41.06 -5.17 -8.79
C GLU A 239 40.45 -6.56 -8.57
N MET A 240 39.31 -6.85 -9.21
CA MET A 240 38.61 -8.13 -9.08
C MET A 240 39.38 -9.25 -9.78
N VAL A 241 39.97 -8.95 -10.95
CA VAL A 241 40.87 -9.88 -11.64
C VAL A 241 42.12 -10.15 -10.79
N GLN A 242 42.72 -9.10 -10.21
CA GLN A 242 43.89 -9.21 -9.35
C GLN A 242 43.63 -10.05 -8.09
N GLN A 243 42.44 -9.93 -7.48
CA GLN A 243 42.04 -10.76 -6.33
C GLN A 243 41.99 -12.25 -6.69
N VAL A 244 41.45 -12.61 -7.87
CA VAL A 244 41.45 -14.00 -8.34
C VAL A 244 42.87 -14.49 -8.58
N VAL A 245 43.74 -13.69 -9.19
CA VAL A 245 45.15 -14.02 -9.42
C VAL A 245 45.89 -14.26 -8.09
N ASN A 246 45.71 -13.38 -7.11
CA ASN A 246 46.38 -13.47 -5.81
C ASN A 246 45.93 -14.72 -5.03
N LYS A 247 44.62 -15.04 -5.03
CA LYS A 247 44.08 -16.26 -4.41
C LYS A 247 44.63 -17.55 -5.03
N GLN A 248 45.08 -17.52 -6.28
CA GLN A 248 45.72 -18.68 -6.91
C GLN A 248 47.19 -18.84 -6.55
N ASN A 249 47.89 -17.73 -6.27
CA ASN A 249 49.28 -17.77 -5.83
C ASN A 249 49.43 -18.13 -4.35
N GLU A 250 48.34 -18.08 -3.58
CA GLU A 250 48.27 -18.48 -2.15
C GLU A 250 47.89 -19.97 -1.94
N LYS A 251 47.54 -20.71 -3.00
CA LYS A 251 47.25 -22.15 -2.98
C LYS A 251 48.42 -22.97 -3.51
#